data_AF-A0A161Z4R2-F1
#
_entry.id   AF-A0A161Z4R2-F1
#
_cell.length_a   1.000
_cell.length_b   1.000
_cell.length_c   1.000
_cell.angle_alpha   90.00
_cell.angle_beta   90.00
_cell.angle_gamma   90.00
#
_symmetry.space_group_name_H-M   'P 1'
#
loop_
_entity.id
_entity.type
_entity.pdbx_description
1 polymer ?
#
loop_
_entity_poly.entity_id
_entity_poly.type
_entity_poly.pdbx_seq_one_letter_code
_entity_poly.pdbx_strand_id
1 'polypeptide(L)'
;MNHEMGLMSTMLPVWIRVAWSIALAVVAVLHLWHAAALRGQPRWWHGVHTAMAVGMAAMYAADPMKQAGLDRAMFTVFAVVAVGLVVVTAGVGRREGAANPLWALTVVGAAAMAYMSAVMLWPQAIGPVVSWVVIAYLCVDAIGWAFGVWDRLAVLRRESIGLAGHDSVDVRISLAVMAASMAYMLAAMM
;
A
#
# COMPACT_ATOMS: atom_id res chain seq x y z
N MET A 1 9.42 -19.47 26.06
CA MET A 1 8.93 -19.95 24.75
C MET A 1 7.41 -20.06 24.66
N ASN A 2 6.68 -20.61 25.63
CA ASN A 2 5.21 -20.74 25.50
C ASN A 2 4.41 -19.42 25.69
N HIS A 3 4.99 -18.40 26.31
CA HIS A 3 4.31 -17.11 26.51
C HIS A 3 4.34 -16.18 25.28
N GLU A 4 5.39 -16.25 24.46
CA GLU A 4 5.52 -15.39 23.26
C GLU A 4 4.63 -15.86 22.10
N MET A 5 4.40 -17.18 21.96
CA MET A 5 3.42 -17.69 20.99
C MET A 5 1.99 -17.21 21.30
N GLY A 6 1.65 -16.99 22.57
CA GLY A 6 0.34 -16.48 22.98
C GLY A 6 0.10 -15.02 22.58
N LEU A 7 1.14 -14.18 22.55
CA LEU A 7 1.02 -12.76 22.22
C LEU A 7 0.88 -12.49 20.71
N MET A 8 1.56 -13.27 19.85
CA MET A 8 1.35 -13.14 18.39
C MET A 8 -0.07 -13.55 17.97
N SER A 9 -0.68 -14.55 18.63
CA SER A 9 -2.10 -14.89 18.44
C SER A 9 -3.07 -13.80 18.94
N THR A 10 -2.64 -12.87 19.79
CA THR A 10 -3.52 -11.80 20.30
C THR A 10 -3.64 -10.58 19.39
N MET A 11 -2.60 -10.25 18.61
CA MET A 11 -2.64 -9.03 17.79
C MET A 11 -3.33 -9.21 16.45
N LEU A 12 -3.38 -10.41 15.88
CA LEU A 12 -4.13 -10.69 14.65
C LEU A 12 -5.14 -11.85 14.79
N PRO A 13 -6.21 -11.67 15.57
CA PRO A 13 -7.31 -12.62 15.63
C PRO A 13 -7.85 -12.94 14.22
N VAL A 14 -8.32 -14.18 14.02
CA VAL A 14 -8.86 -14.64 12.72
C VAL A 14 -9.93 -13.71 12.17
N TRP A 15 -10.79 -13.16 13.02
CA TRP A 15 -11.84 -12.24 12.57
C TRP A 15 -11.29 -10.92 12.01
N ILE A 16 -10.18 -10.41 12.56
CA ILE A 16 -9.51 -9.20 12.04
C ILE A 16 -8.90 -9.48 10.67
N ARG A 17 -8.26 -10.65 10.51
CA ARG A 17 -7.70 -11.09 9.21
C ARG A 17 -8.77 -11.15 8.14
N VAL A 18 -9.89 -11.81 8.43
CA VAL A 18 -11.02 -11.92 7.51
C VAL A 18 -11.59 -10.55 7.18
N ALA A 19 -11.78 -9.68 8.17
CA ALA A 19 -12.30 -8.33 7.95
C ALA A 19 -11.40 -7.50 7.03
N TRP A 20 -10.08 -7.50 7.26
CA TRP A 20 -9.13 -6.79 6.39
C TRP A 20 -9.04 -7.40 4.99
N SER A 21 -8.99 -8.74 4.87
CA SER A 21 -8.98 -9.40 3.56
C SER A 21 -10.22 -9.04 2.73
N ILE A 22 -11.41 -8.99 3.34
CA ILE A 22 -12.65 -8.58 2.66
C ILE A 22 -12.57 -7.10 2.26
N ALA A 23 -12.19 -6.22 3.18
CA ALA A 23 -12.08 -4.79 2.90
C ALA A 23 -11.11 -4.52 1.73
N LEU A 24 -9.96 -5.18 1.71
CA LEU A 24 -8.96 -5.06 0.66
C LEU A 24 -9.40 -5.68 -0.67
N ALA A 25 -10.18 -6.76 -0.64
CA ALA A 25 -10.79 -7.31 -1.85
C ALA A 25 -11.78 -6.31 -2.47
N VAL A 26 -12.59 -5.64 -1.65
CA VAL A 26 -13.49 -4.56 -2.11
C VAL A 26 -12.68 -3.42 -2.72
N VAL A 27 -11.61 -2.97 -2.05
CA VAL A 27 -10.68 -1.96 -2.59
C VAL A 27 -10.11 -2.38 -3.95
N ALA A 28 -9.63 -3.61 -4.09
CA ALA A 28 -9.09 -4.11 -5.35
C ALA A 28 -10.14 -4.07 -6.48
N VAL A 29 -11.38 -4.49 -6.19
CA VAL A 29 -12.49 -4.42 -7.15
C VAL A 29 -12.81 -2.97 -7.53
N LEU A 30 -12.84 -2.04 -6.56
CA LEU A 30 -13.07 -0.62 -6.84
C LEU A 30 -11.99 -0.03 -7.75
N HIS A 31 -10.70 -0.28 -7.47
CA HIS A 31 -9.63 0.22 -8.35
C HIS A 31 -9.66 -0.45 -9.73
N LEU A 32 -10.01 -1.73 -9.83
CA LEU A 32 -10.22 -2.39 -11.12
C LEU A 32 -11.40 -1.80 -11.90
N TRP A 33 -12.49 -1.47 -11.22
CA TRP A 33 -13.64 -0.80 -11.82
C TRP A 33 -13.25 0.60 -12.32
N HIS A 34 -12.55 1.39 -11.51
CA HIS A 34 -12.11 2.73 -11.92
C HIS A 34 -11.17 2.67 -13.10
N ALA A 35 -10.20 1.76 -13.07
CA ALA A 35 -9.42 1.44 -14.26
C ALA A 35 -10.37 1.10 -15.43
N ALA A 36 -11.31 0.16 -15.23
CA ALA A 36 -12.47 -0.19 -16.07
C ALA A 36 -13.03 0.97 -16.91
N ALA A 37 -13.44 2.00 -16.16
CA ALA A 37 -14.23 3.11 -16.64
C ALA A 37 -13.39 4.17 -17.38
N LEU A 38 -12.09 4.28 -17.08
CA LEU A 38 -11.19 5.25 -17.69
C LEU A 38 -10.80 4.82 -19.12
N ARG A 39 -11.58 5.26 -20.12
CA ARG A 39 -11.29 5.06 -21.55
C ARG A 39 -10.33 6.13 -22.07
N GLY A 40 -9.23 5.71 -22.70
CA GLY A 40 -8.28 6.62 -23.36
C GLY A 40 -7.26 7.31 -22.45
N GLN A 41 -7.29 7.05 -21.14
CA GLN A 41 -6.31 7.58 -20.18
C GLN A 41 -5.43 6.45 -19.62
N PRO A 42 -4.19 6.74 -19.18
CA PRO A 42 -3.32 5.71 -18.62
C PRO A 42 -3.87 5.25 -17.25
N ARG A 43 -4.05 3.94 -17.08
CA ARG A 43 -4.72 3.30 -15.91
C ARG A 43 -3.74 2.84 -14.81
N TRP A 44 -2.50 3.33 -14.89
CA TRP A 44 -1.35 2.78 -14.16
C TRP A 44 -1.51 2.96 -12.66
N TRP A 45 -1.99 4.13 -12.23
CA TRP A 45 -2.17 4.42 -10.82
C TRP A 45 -3.18 3.46 -10.17
N HIS A 46 -4.36 3.26 -10.77
CA HIS A 46 -5.32 2.26 -10.28
C HIS A 46 -4.79 0.82 -10.34
N GLY A 47 -4.02 0.47 -11.38
CA GLY A 47 -3.41 -0.85 -11.51
C GLY A 47 -2.42 -1.16 -10.38
N VAL A 48 -1.60 -0.18 -10.00
CA VAL A 48 -0.65 -0.30 -8.88
C VAL A 48 -1.39 -0.47 -7.55
N HIS A 49 -2.41 0.34 -7.28
CA HIS A 49 -3.21 0.21 -6.06
C HIS A 49 -3.96 -1.11 -6.00
N THR A 50 -4.46 -1.61 -7.14
CA THR A 50 -5.05 -2.95 -7.24
C THR A 50 -4.03 -4.01 -6.85
N ALA A 51 -2.83 -3.97 -7.42
CA ALA A 51 -1.77 -4.94 -7.11
C ALA A 51 -1.39 -4.92 -5.62
N MET A 52 -1.26 -3.73 -5.03
CA MET A 52 -1.02 -3.54 -3.61
C MET A 52 -2.16 -4.12 -2.75
N ALA A 53 -3.42 -3.81 -3.09
CA ALA A 53 -4.60 -4.31 -2.37
C ALA A 53 -4.69 -5.84 -2.39
N VAL A 54 -4.45 -6.47 -3.54
CA VAL A 54 -4.40 -7.93 -3.68
C VAL A 54 -3.25 -8.52 -2.86
N GLY A 55 -2.06 -7.93 -2.93
CA GLY A 55 -0.91 -8.38 -2.14
C GLY A 55 -1.18 -8.33 -0.63
N MET A 56 -1.75 -7.22 -0.15
CA MET A 56 -2.13 -7.10 1.26
C MET A 56 -3.22 -8.11 1.65
N ALA A 57 -4.24 -8.31 0.81
CA ALA A 57 -5.28 -9.29 1.07
C ALA A 57 -4.71 -10.70 1.20
N ALA A 58 -3.74 -11.06 0.33
CA ALA A 58 -3.02 -12.32 0.38
C ALA A 58 -2.18 -12.45 1.66
N MET A 59 -1.51 -11.38 2.08
CA MET A 59 -0.74 -11.37 3.33
C MET A 59 -1.64 -11.56 4.57
N TYR A 60 -2.83 -10.94 4.62
CA TYR A 60 -3.81 -11.21 5.69
C TYR A 60 -4.38 -12.64 5.64
N ALA A 61 -4.61 -13.18 4.44
CA ALA A 61 -5.18 -14.50 4.25
C ALA A 61 -4.20 -15.64 4.55
N ALA A 62 -2.89 -15.42 4.39
CA ALA A 62 -1.86 -16.43 4.66
C ALA A 62 -1.81 -16.81 6.14
N ASP A 63 -2.10 -18.08 6.46
CA ASP A 63 -1.97 -18.66 7.80
C ASP A 63 -0.78 -19.62 7.87
N PRO A 64 0.20 -19.42 8.78
CA PRO A 64 0.55 -18.14 9.41
C PRO A 64 1.02 -17.12 8.35
N MET A 65 1.16 -15.83 8.71
CA MET A 65 1.68 -14.74 7.84
C MET A 65 3.17 -14.88 7.49
N LYS A 66 3.67 -16.11 7.36
CA LYS A 66 5.05 -16.47 7.04
C LYS A 66 4.99 -17.67 6.10
N GLN A 67 4.99 -17.40 4.81
CA GLN A 67 5.07 -18.42 3.78
C GLN A 67 6.25 -18.08 2.88
N ALA A 68 7.40 -18.69 3.11
CA ALA A 68 8.67 -18.29 2.50
C ALA A 68 8.65 -18.19 0.96
N GLY A 69 7.75 -18.91 0.28
CA GLY A 69 7.52 -18.78 -1.16
C GLY A 69 6.72 -17.52 -1.51
N LEU A 70 5.59 -17.29 -0.83
CA LEU A 70 4.74 -16.12 -0.99
C LEU A 70 5.48 -14.84 -0.60
N ASP A 71 6.19 -14.84 0.53
CA ASP A 71 6.91 -13.67 1.05
C ASP A 71 8.02 -13.24 0.07
N ARG A 72 8.75 -14.21 -0.52
CA ARG A 72 9.73 -13.94 -1.58
C ARG A 72 9.07 -13.39 -2.84
N ALA A 73 7.98 -13.99 -3.28
CA ALA A 73 7.26 -13.53 -4.46
C ALA A 73 6.75 -12.10 -4.26
N MET A 74 6.12 -11.79 -3.12
CA MET A 74 5.63 -10.46 -2.78
C MET A 74 6.77 -9.45 -2.67
N PHE A 75 7.87 -9.80 -1.99
CA PHE A 75 9.05 -8.94 -1.92
C PHE A 75 9.58 -8.61 -3.33
N THR A 76 9.77 -9.62 -4.19
CA THR A 76 10.26 -9.39 -5.56
C THR A 76 9.30 -8.53 -6.37
N VAL A 77 8.00 -8.85 -6.35
CA VAL A 77 6.98 -8.11 -7.10
C VAL A 77 6.94 -6.65 -6.64
N PHE A 78 6.82 -6.40 -5.33
CA PHE A 78 6.71 -5.03 -4.83
C PHE A 78 8.01 -4.24 -4.91
N ALA A 79 9.17 -4.88 -4.81
CA ALA A 79 10.45 -4.22 -5.08
C ALA A 79 10.54 -3.77 -6.56
N VAL A 80 10.16 -4.64 -7.51
CA VAL A 80 10.12 -4.29 -8.94
C VAL A 80 9.11 -3.18 -9.20
N VAL A 81 7.92 -3.25 -8.60
CA VAL A 81 6.89 -2.21 -8.72
C VAL A 81 7.40 -0.87 -8.15
N ALA A 82 8.01 -0.87 -6.96
CA ALA A 82 8.55 0.34 -6.35
C ALA A 82 9.66 0.98 -7.22
N VAL A 83 10.60 0.18 -7.73
CA VAL A 83 11.66 0.67 -8.63
C VAL A 83 11.06 1.19 -9.94
N GLY A 84 10.11 0.46 -10.53
CA GLY A 84 9.40 0.88 -11.73
C GLY A 84 8.67 2.20 -11.54
N LEU A 85 7.99 2.38 -10.40
CA LEU A 85 7.34 3.62 -10.03
C LEU A 85 8.32 4.77 -9.84
N VAL A 86 9.50 4.55 -9.24
CA VAL A 86 10.54 5.58 -9.15
C VAL A 86 10.97 6.04 -10.54
N VAL A 87 11.21 5.10 -11.46
CA VAL A 87 11.60 5.40 -12.84
C VAL A 87 10.49 6.15 -13.57
N VAL A 88 9.24 5.71 -13.46
CA VAL A 88 8.07 6.39 -14.05
C VAL A 88 7.91 7.79 -13.47
N THR A 89 7.96 7.95 -12.15
CA THR A 89 7.85 9.25 -11.46
C THR A 89 8.92 10.23 -11.92
N ALA A 90 10.18 9.77 -12.01
CA ALA A 90 11.28 10.59 -12.49
C ALA A 90 11.15 10.93 -13.98
N GLY A 91 10.72 9.97 -14.81
CA GLY A 91 10.52 10.16 -16.25
C GLY A 91 9.39 11.14 -16.56
N VAL A 92 8.24 10.96 -15.92
CA VAL A 92 7.08 11.86 -16.02
C VAL A 92 7.45 13.23 -15.46
N GLY A 93 8.07 13.30 -14.28
CA GLY A 93 8.48 14.57 -13.68
C GLY A 93 9.47 15.38 -14.54
N ARG A 94 10.40 14.70 -15.21
CA ARG A 94 11.30 15.36 -16.19
C ARG A 94 10.55 15.88 -17.41
N ARG A 95 9.55 15.15 -17.91
CA ARG A 95 8.74 15.57 -19.07
C ARG A 95 7.78 16.71 -18.73
N GLU A 96 7.23 16.72 -17.52
CA GLU A 96 6.24 17.70 -17.06
C GLU A 96 6.88 18.90 -16.32
N GLY A 97 8.21 18.92 -16.17
CA GLY A 97 8.97 19.98 -15.51
C GLY A 97 8.88 19.99 -13.98
N ALA A 98 8.04 19.16 -13.37
CA ALA A 98 8.09 18.86 -11.94
C ALA A 98 7.47 17.49 -11.64
N ALA A 99 7.93 16.80 -10.59
CA ALA A 99 7.34 15.55 -10.15
C ALA A 99 5.97 15.79 -9.50
N ASN A 100 4.97 15.01 -9.89
CA ASN A 100 3.69 14.99 -9.19
C ASN A 100 3.86 14.26 -7.84
N PRO A 101 3.52 14.88 -6.69
CA PRO A 101 3.74 14.22 -5.41
C PRO A 101 2.80 13.03 -5.14
N LEU A 102 1.68 12.86 -5.85
CA LEU A 102 0.87 11.62 -5.78
C LEU A 102 1.65 10.39 -6.27
N TRP A 103 2.48 10.55 -7.30
CA TRP A 103 3.38 9.48 -7.74
C TRP A 103 4.41 9.15 -6.65
N ALA A 104 4.92 10.17 -5.95
CA ALA A 104 5.83 9.95 -4.82
C ALA A 104 5.15 9.22 -3.65
N LEU A 105 3.92 9.59 -3.28
CA LEU A 105 3.14 8.86 -2.26
C LEU A 105 2.94 7.39 -2.68
N THR A 106 2.61 7.16 -3.96
CA THR A 106 2.44 5.81 -4.51
C THR A 106 3.74 4.99 -4.44
N VAL A 107 4.90 5.61 -4.74
CA VAL A 107 6.22 4.99 -4.56
C VAL A 107 6.43 4.57 -3.11
N VAL A 108 6.12 5.44 -2.14
CA VAL A 108 6.30 5.12 -0.72
C VAL A 108 5.37 3.98 -0.30
N GLY A 109 4.12 3.96 -0.75
CA GLY A 109 3.20 2.85 -0.50
C GLY A 109 3.72 1.51 -1.05
N ALA A 110 4.22 1.49 -2.29
CA ALA A 110 4.81 0.29 -2.88
C ALA A 110 6.11 -0.14 -2.16
N ALA A 111 6.94 0.81 -1.73
CA ALA A 111 8.13 0.53 -0.94
C ALA A 111 7.77 -0.03 0.45
N ALA A 112 6.70 0.45 1.08
CA ALA A 112 6.18 -0.10 2.33
C ALA A 112 5.73 -1.57 2.16
N MET A 113 5.06 -1.91 1.07
CA MET A 113 4.70 -3.30 0.75
C MET A 113 5.93 -4.21 0.59
N ALA A 114 6.96 -3.73 -0.12
CA ALA A 114 8.23 -4.46 -0.25
C ALA A 114 8.91 -4.61 1.12
N TYR A 115 8.93 -3.54 1.92
CA TYR A 115 9.50 -3.55 3.27
C TYR A 115 8.79 -4.53 4.20
N MET A 116 7.45 -4.56 4.22
CA MET A 116 6.69 -5.52 5.02
C MET A 116 7.01 -6.96 4.61
N SER A 117 7.09 -7.24 3.31
CA SER A 117 7.53 -8.56 2.82
C SER A 117 8.96 -8.89 3.27
N ALA A 118 9.86 -7.90 3.31
CA ALA A 118 11.22 -8.06 3.83
C ALA A 118 11.25 -8.36 5.33
N VAL A 119 10.37 -7.75 6.14
CA VAL A 119 10.21 -8.06 7.57
C VAL A 119 9.81 -9.52 7.79
N MET A 120 8.97 -10.08 6.94
CA MET A 120 8.62 -11.51 7.00
C MET A 120 9.80 -12.41 6.68
N LEU A 121 10.59 -12.05 5.66
CA LEU A 121 11.73 -12.84 5.17
C LEU A 121 12.94 -12.78 6.09
N TRP A 122 13.25 -11.60 6.61
CA TRP A 122 14.47 -11.33 7.37
C TRP A 122 14.17 -10.55 8.66
N PRO A 123 13.37 -11.13 9.59
CA PRO A 123 12.91 -10.41 10.78
C PRO A 123 14.07 -9.93 11.68
N GLN A 124 15.18 -10.66 11.70
CA GLN A 124 16.36 -10.30 12.51
C GLN A 124 17.22 -9.17 11.91
N ALA A 125 17.03 -8.84 10.62
CA ALA A 125 17.82 -7.84 9.92
C ALA A 125 17.20 -6.43 10.00
N ILE A 126 15.94 -6.31 10.40
CA ILE A 126 15.18 -5.07 10.38
C ILE A 126 14.93 -4.57 11.79
N GLY A 127 15.53 -3.43 12.13
CA GLY A 127 15.38 -2.81 13.44
C GLY A 127 13.97 -2.21 13.66
N PRO A 128 13.43 -2.28 14.89
CA PRO A 128 12.06 -1.84 15.20
C PRO A 128 11.82 -0.34 14.99
N VAL A 129 12.88 0.48 15.07
CA VAL A 129 12.81 1.93 14.85
C VAL A 129 12.34 2.25 13.43
N VAL A 130 12.84 1.52 12.42
CA VAL A 130 12.45 1.73 11.03
C VAL A 130 10.97 1.39 10.84
N SER A 131 10.52 0.28 11.42
CA SER A 131 9.12 -0.13 11.36
C SER A 131 8.19 0.93 11.96
N TRP A 132 8.54 1.50 13.12
CA TRP A 132 7.75 2.55 13.76
C TRP A 132 7.68 3.83 12.93
N VAL A 133 8.77 4.21 12.25
CA VAL A 133 8.75 5.35 11.32
C VAL A 133 7.82 5.10 10.14
N VAL A 134 7.86 3.89 9.56
CA VAL A 134 6.97 3.50 8.46
C VAL A 134 5.51 3.46 8.93
N ILE A 135 5.22 2.89 10.11
CA ILE A 135 3.87 2.89 10.71
C ILE A 135 3.37 4.32 10.89
N ALA A 136 4.18 5.21 11.48
CA ALA A 136 3.79 6.61 11.70
C ALA A 136 3.48 7.32 10.38
N TYR A 137 4.32 7.12 9.36
CA TYR A 137 4.07 7.64 8.02
C TYR A 137 2.76 7.13 7.43
N LEU A 138 2.50 5.83 7.48
CA LEU A 138 1.28 5.21 6.94
C LEU A 138 0.03 5.68 7.68
N CYS A 139 0.10 5.92 8.99
CA CYS A 139 -0.98 6.53 9.76
C CYS A 139 -1.27 7.96 9.28
N VAL A 140 -0.24 8.78 9.05
CA VAL A 140 -0.40 10.13 8.49
C VAL A 140 -1.02 10.07 7.09
N ASP A 141 -0.58 9.13 6.25
CA ASP A 141 -1.13 8.94 4.91
C ASP A 141 -2.61 8.53 4.94
N ALA A 142 -2.96 7.58 5.80
CA ALA A 142 -4.35 7.14 6.01
C ALA A 142 -5.26 8.30 6.44
N ILE A 143 -4.82 9.10 7.42
CA ILE A 143 -5.53 10.29 7.89
C ILE A 143 -5.65 11.31 6.75
N GLY A 144 -4.57 11.56 6.02
CA GLY A 144 -4.55 12.49 4.92
C GLY A 144 -5.57 12.15 3.83
N TRP A 145 -5.71 10.86 3.48
CA TRP A 145 -6.73 10.38 2.55
C TRP A 145 -8.15 10.44 3.12
N ALA A 146 -8.35 9.97 4.36
CA ALA A 146 -9.66 9.97 5.01
C ALA A 146 -10.27 11.37 5.05
N PHE A 147 -9.48 12.38 5.41
CA PHE A 147 -9.92 13.77 5.52
C PHE A 147 -9.69 14.60 4.25
N GLY A 148 -9.17 14.02 3.16
CA GLY A 148 -8.92 14.74 1.90
C GLY A 148 -7.96 15.90 2.08
N VAL A 149 -6.99 15.75 2.99
CA VAL A 149 -5.89 16.71 3.14
C VAL A 149 -5.10 16.76 1.84
N TRP A 150 -4.87 15.61 1.22
CA TRP A 150 -4.12 15.49 -0.03
C TRP A 150 -4.80 16.22 -1.18
N ASP A 151 -6.12 16.09 -1.36
CA ASP A 151 -6.86 16.80 -2.40
C ASP A 151 -6.88 18.32 -2.20
N ARG A 152 -6.62 18.81 -1.00
CA ARG A 152 -6.61 20.25 -0.68
C ARG A 152 -5.27 20.92 -0.98
N LEU A 153 -4.20 20.15 -1.13
CA LEU A 153 -2.89 20.70 -1.47
C LEU A 153 -2.82 20.95 -2.99
N ALA A 154 -2.68 22.21 -3.38
CA ALA A 154 -2.63 22.61 -4.80
C ALA A 154 -1.54 21.87 -5.60
N VAL A 155 -0.43 21.53 -4.95
CA VAL A 155 0.67 20.75 -5.55
C VAL A 155 0.25 19.32 -5.95
N LEU A 156 -0.74 18.75 -5.27
CA LEU A 156 -1.26 17.40 -5.52
C LEU A 156 -2.40 17.38 -6.55
N ARG A 157 -3.08 18.51 -6.78
CA ARG A 157 -4.13 18.63 -7.81
C ARG A 157 -3.60 18.70 -9.25
N ARG A 158 -2.29 18.76 -9.42
CA ARG A 158 -1.72 18.85 -10.77
C ARG A 158 -2.08 17.58 -11.53
N GLU A 159 -2.88 17.71 -12.58
CA GLU A 159 -3.11 16.59 -13.49
C GLU A 159 -1.76 16.18 -14.09
N SER A 160 -1.49 14.88 -14.04
CA SER A 160 -0.25 14.31 -14.55
C SER A 160 -0.57 13.00 -15.26
N ILE A 161 0.27 12.65 -16.23
CA ILE A 161 0.06 11.49 -17.08
C ILE A 161 -0.12 10.25 -16.20
N GLY A 162 -1.29 9.63 -16.33
CA GLY A 162 -1.62 8.36 -15.68
C GLY A 162 -2.13 8.45 -14.25
N LEU A 163 -2.42 9.66 -13.76
CA LEU A 163 -3.07 9.90 -12.47
C LEU A 163 -4.58 10.17 -12.57
N ALA A 164 -5.17 10.10 -13.77
CA ALA A 164 -6.55 10.50 -13.96
C ALA A 164 -7.54 9.70 -13.08
N GLY A 165 -8.39 10.42 -12.33
CA GLY A 165 -9.46 9.82 -11.50
C GLY A 165 -9.53 10.26 -10.03
N HIS A 166 -8.79 11.31 -9.64
CA HIS A 166 -8.46 11.65 -8.25
C HIS A 166 -9.59 12.20 -7.34
N ASP A 167 -10.80 12.49 -7.84
CA ASP A 167 -11.76 13.31 -7.08
C ASP A 167 -12.93 12.54 -6.47
N SER A 168 -12.95 11.21 -6.57
CA SER A 168 -14.06 10.42 -6.04
C SER A 168 -13.84 10.02 -4.58
N VAL A 169 -14.90 10.16 -3.76
CA VAL A 169 -14.85 9.91 -2.31
C VAL A 169 -14.49 8.45 -2.02
N ASP A 170 -14.94 7.51 -2.85
CA ASP A 170 -14.64 6.09 -2.71
C ASP A 170 -13.17 5.77 -2.97
N VAL A 171 -12.51 6.44 -3.94
CA VAL A 171 -11.06 6.32 -4.14
C VAL A 171 -10.31 6.77 -2.89
N ARG A 172 -10.66 7.91 -2.29
CA ARG A 172 -10.01 8.38 -1.06
C ARG A 172 -10.19 7.42 0.11
N ILE A 173 -11.41 6.93 0.32
CA ILE A 173 -11.70 5.96 1.37
C ILE A 173 -10.88 4.69 1.12
N SER A 174 -10.79 4.23 -0.13
CA SER A 174 -10.02 3.04 -0.47
C SER A 174 -8.53 3.18 -0.17
N LEU A 175 -7.91 4.32 -0.47
CA LEU A 175 -6.51 4.62 -0.15
C LEU A 175 -6.28 4.74 1.37
N ALA A 176 -7.22 5.37 2.09
CA ALA A 176 -7.16 5.44 3.54
C ALA A 176 -7.20 4.04 4.18
N VAL A 177 -8.10 3.17 3.69
CA VAL A 177 -8.22 1.77 4.11
C VAL A 177 -6.91 1.02 3.82
N MET A 178 -6.33 1.19 2.63
CA MET A 178 -5.05 0.57 2.28
C MET A 178 -3.94 0.99 3.25
N ALA A 179 -3.72 2.30 3.43
CA ALA A 179 -2.69 2.84 4.30
C ALA A 179 -2.86 2.40 5.76
N ALA A 180 -4.09 2.46 6.29
CA ALA A 180 -4.40 1.98 7.63
C ALA A 180 -4.13 0.47 7.78
N SER A 181 -4.49 -0.33 6.76
CA SER A 181 -4.28 -1.77 6.78
C SER A 181 -2.78 -2.13 6.72
N MET A 182 -1.96 -1.37 5.98
CA MET A 182 -0.50 -1.55 5.95
C MET A 182 0.11 -1.22 7.32
N ALA A 183 -0.29 -0.10 7.92
CA ALA A 183 0.19 0.32 9.23
C ALA A 183 -0.12 -0.74 10.30
N TYR A 184 -1.37 -1.21 10.33
CA TYR A 184 -1.80 -2.23 11.28
C TYR A 184 -1.11 -3.56 11.06
N MET A 185 -1.01 -4.02 9.81
CA MET A 185 -0.31 -5.26 9.48
C MET A 185 1.16 -5.20 9.92
N LEU A 186 1.87 -4.12 9.59
CA LEU A 186 3.27 -3.96 9.98
C LEU A 186 3.43 -3.95 11.51
N ALA A 187 2.54 -3.26 12.24
CA ALA A 187 2.57 -3.25 13.70
C ALA A 187 2.37 -4.64 14.31
N ALA A 188 1.53 -5.48 13.70
CA ALA A 188 1.26 -6.84 14.18
C ALA A 188 2.32 -7.87 13.77
N MET A 189 3.22 -7.53 12.86
CA MET A 189 4.34 -8.38 12.43
C MET A 189 5.59 -8.22 13.27
N MET A 190 5.67 -7.13 14.05
CA MET A 190 6.75 -6.83 14.99
C MET A 190 6.61 -7.62 16.28
#